data_AF-A0A819DMY5-F1
#
_entry.id   AF-A0A819DMY5-F1
#
_cell.length_a   1.000
_cell.length_b   1.000
_cell.length_c   1.000
_cell.angle_alpha   90.00
_cell.angle_beta   90.00
_cell.angle_gamma   90.00
#
_symmetry.space_group_name_H-M   'P 1'
#
loop_
_entity.id
_entity.type
_entity.pdbx_description
1 polymer ?
#
loop_
_entity_poly.entity_id
_entity_poly.type
_entity_poly.pdbx_seq_one_letter_code
_entity_poly.pdbx_strand_id
1 'polypeptide(L)'
;MRTSISSFLQRACCLASLCIDYDLSMYNSWTADNISYIVPSYVKHLKVSIKNPDEIKIVLKRLQQLSSAQFRFGHASCWRKITEWIDRNMSHSSYKADAYSFIVWLGKNSIEFNESKHNSKRIKLTDDP
;
A
#
# COMPACT_ATOMS: atom_id res chain seq x y z
N MET A 1 26.48 -7.92 -18.72
CA MET A 1 25.17 -7.28 -19.00
C MET A 1 24.54 -6.92 -17.66
N ARG A 2 24.32 -5.63 -17.35
CA ARG A 2 23.61 -5.23 -16.12
C ARG A 2 22.11 -5.20 -16.43
N THR A 3 21.36 -6.16 -15.92
CA THR A 3 19.90 -6.17 -15.98
C THR A 3 19.37 -5.13 -15.00
N SER A 4 18.57 -4.15 -15.45
CA SER A 4 17.92 -3.22 -14.55
C SER A 4 16.84 -3.95 -13.74
N ILE A 5 16.61 -3.55 -12.48
CA ILE A 5 15.58 -4.15 -11.62
C ILE A 5 14.21 -4.12 -12.30
N SER A 6 13.87 -3.02 -12.99
CA SER A 6 12.63 -2.90 -13.77
C SER A 6 12.54 -3.97 -14.87
N SER A 7 13.61 -4.20 -15.64
CA SER A 7 13.63 -5.22 -16.69
C SER A 7 13.59 -6.65 -16.16
N PHE A 8 14.15 -6.90 -14.97
CA PHE A 8 14.02 -8.19 -14.29
C PHE A 8 12.57 -8.40 -13.83
N LEU A 9 11.98 -7.42 -13.16
CA LEU A 9 10.61 -7.49 -12.70
C LEU A 9 9.66 -7.66 -13.89
N GLN A 10 9.80 -6.91 -14.98
CA GLN A 10 8.96 -7.11 -16.17
C GLN A 10 8.92 -8.56 -16.69
N ARG A 11 10.01 -9.33 -16.53
CA ARG A 11 10.08 -10.74 -16.93
C ARG A 11 9.48 -11.71 -15.90
N ALA A 12 9.30 -11.27 -14.65
CA ALA A 12 8.67 -12.03 -13.58
C ALA A 12 7.13 -11.89 -13.62
N CYS A 13 6.52 -12.27 -14.76
CA CYS A 13 5.11 -12.01 -15.10
C CYS A 13 4.07 -12.59 -14.12
N CYS A 14 4.48 -13.47 -13.22
CA CYS A 14 3.63 -14.14 -12.24
C CYS A 14 3.76 -13.56 -10.81
N LEU A 15 4.54 -12.49 -10.64
CA LEU A 15 4.76 -11.89 -9.32
C LEU A 15 3.54 -11.04 -8.91
N ALA A 16 2.65 -11.62 -8.10
CA ALA A 16 1.50 -10.89 -7.56
C ALA A 16 1.89 -9.94 -6.40
N SER A 17 2.97 -10.25 -5.68
CA SER A 17 3.40 -9.53 -4.48
C SER A 17 4.85 -9.08 -4.59
N LEU A 18 5.11 -7.80 -4.32
CA LEU A 18 6.46 -7.23 -4.30
C LEU A 18 6.77 -6.66 -2.92
N CYS A 19 7.92 -7.01 -2.37
CA CYS A 19 8.43 -6.48 -1.11
C CYS A 19 9.70 -5.68 -1.39
N ILE A 20 9.68 -4.40 -1.01
CA ILE A 20 10.82 -3.47 -1.11
C ILE A 20 11.17 -3.04 0.30
N ASP A 21 12.06 -3.82 0.91
CA ASP A 21 12.61 -3.51 2.22
C ASP A 21 13.99 -2.89 2.06
N TYR A 22 14.24 -1.88 2.87
CA TYR A 22 15.58 -1.36 3.07
C TYR A 22 15.81 -1.15 4.54
N ASP A 23 17.09 -1.12 4.88
CA ASP A 23 17.53 -0.66 6.17
C ASP A 23 17.17 0.82 6.32
N LEU A 24 16.23 1.10 7.21
CA LEU A 24 15.73 2.45 7.51
C LEU A 24 16.85 3.36 8.05
N SER A 25 17.99 2.80 8.46
CA SER A 25 19.20 3.53 8.84
C SER A 25 20.00 4.11 7.65
N MET A 26 19.78 3.61 6.43
CA MET A 26 20.51 4.09 5.24
C MET A 26 19.86 5.35 4.64
N TYR A 27 20.67 6.39 4.44
CA TYR A 27 20.23 7.71 3.99
C TYR A 27 19.61 7.70 2.57
N ASN A 28 20.00 6.74 1.72
CA ASN A 28 19.48 6.56 0.36
C ASN A 28 18.16 5.78 0.35
N SER A 29 17.12 6.35 0.95
CA SER A 29 15.76 5.79 0.86
C SER A 29 15.19 5.98 -0.53
N TRP A 30 14.49 4.97 -1.02
CA TRP A 30 13.70 5.09 -2.23
C TRP A 30 12.55 6.06 -1.98
N THR A 31 12.44 7.07 -2.83
CA THR A 31 11.29 7.98 -2.79
C THR A 31 10.04 7.24 -3.28
N ALA A 32 8.86 7.77 -2.93
CA ALA A 32 7.60 7.31 -3.53
C ALA A 32 7.66 7.26 -5.07
N ASP A 33 8.41 8.18 -5.70
CA ASP A 33 8.59 8.23 -7.14
C ASP A 33 9.37 7.02 -7.66
N ASN A 34 10.48 6.66 -7.00
CA ASN A 34 11.29 5.50 -7.38
C ASN A 34 10.50 4.19 -7.22
N ILE A 35 9.76 4.05 -6.13
CA ILE A 35 8.88 2.90 -5.89
C ILE A 35 7.85 2.81 -7.01
N SER A 36 7.17 3.92 -7.32
CA SER A 36 6.12 3.94 -8.35
C SER A 36 6.63 3.59 -9.75
N TYR A 37 7.90 3.90 -10.05
CA TYR A 37 8.52 3.58 -11.33
C TYR A 37 8.89 2.09 -11.47
N ILE A 38 9.23 1.44 -10.35
CA ILE A 38 9.78 0.09 -10.36
C ILE A 38 8.69 -0.97 -10.21
N VAL A 39 7.59 -0.65 -9.53
CA VAL A 39 6.47 -1.58 -9.32
C VAL A 39 5.72 -1.80 -10.64
N PRO A 40 5.74 -3.02 -11.21
CA PRO A 40 5.02 -3.32 -12.44
C PRO A 40 3.50 -3.25 -12.27
N SER A 41 2.78 -3.05 -13.37
CA SER A 41 1.31 -2.94 -13.39
C SER A 41 0.56 -4.23 -13.02
N TYR A 42 1.21 -5.39 -13.13
CA TYR A 42 0.62 -6.67 -12.76
C TYR A 42 0.74 -6.99 -11.25
N VAL A 43 1.62 -6.28 -10.51
CA VAL A 43 1.74 -6.45 -9.06
C VAL A 43 0.46 -5.95 -8.38
N LYS A 44 -0.12 -6.78 -7.51
CA LYS A 44 -1.35 -6.48 -6.78
C LYS A 44 -1.10 -6.17 -5.30
N HIS A 45 -0.02 -6.69 -4.74
CA HIS A 45 0.29 -6.49 -3.33
C HIS A 45 1.68 -5.89 -3.19
N LEU A 46 1.77 -4.72 -2.55
CA LEU A 46 3.02 -4.05 -2.30
C LEU A 46 3.31 -4.02 -0.80
N LYS A 47 4.55 -4.36 -0.42
CA LYS A 47 5.09 -4.10 0.91
C LYS A 47 6.31 -3.22 0.75
N VAL A 48 6.36 -2.09 1.45
CA VAL A 48 7.44 -1.12 1.28
C VAL A 48 7.77 -0.40 2.57
N SER A 49 9.06 -0.20 2.83
CA SER A 49 9.52 0.71 3.87
C SER A 49 9.46 2.15 3.33
N ILE A 50 8.99 3.11 4.13
CA ILE A 50 8.97 4.53 3.76
C ILE A 50 9.41 5.37 4.95
N LYS A 51 10.03 6.53 4.68
CA LYS A 51 10.53 7.43 5.74
C LYS A 51 9.53 8.51 6.11
N ASN A 52 8.69 8.94 5.17
CA ASN A 52 7.72 9.99 5.38
C ASN A 52 6.30 9.45 5.18
N PRO A 53 5.39 9.55 6.18
CA PRO A 53 4.02 9.04 6.04
C PRO A 53 3.25 9.70 4.88
N ASP A 54 3.57 10.94 4.50
CA ASP A 54 2.93 11.61 3.37
C ASP A 54 3.24 10.96 2.01
N GLU A 55 4.34 10.20 1.90
CA GLU A 55 4.68 9.43 0.69
C GLU A 55 3.67 8.33 0.38
N ILE A 56 2.94 7.84 1.38
CA ILE A 56 1.84 6.87 1.21
C ILE A 56 0.84 7.38 0.17
N LYS A 57 0.50 8.67 0.25
CA LYS A 57 -0.48 9.30 -0.64
C LYS A 57 -0.01 9.26 -2.09
N ILE A 58 1.29 9.43 -2.32
CA ILE A 58 1.90 9.40 -3.65
C ILE A 58 1.87 7.98 -4.20
N VAL A 59 2.33 7.00 -3.41
CA VAL A 59 2.35 5.59 -3.80
C VAL A 59 0.94 5.11 -4.15
N LEU A 60 -0.05 5.37 -3.28
CA LEU A 60 -1.42 4.93 -3.51
C LEU A 60 -2.10 5.65 -4.69
N LYS A 61 -1.76 6.92 -4.96
CA LYS A 61 -2.27 7.64 -6.14
C LYS A 61 -1.71 7.10 -7.45
N ARG A 62 -0.44 6.71 -7.47
CA ARG A 62 0.25 6.28 -8.69
C ARG A 62 0.07 4.79 -8.98
N LEU A 63 0.04 3.96 -7.95
CA LEU A 63 -0.07 2.51 -8.08
C LEU A 63 -1.51 2.06 -7.92
N GLN A 64 -2.38 2.57 -8.79
CA GLN A 64 -3.81 2.28 -8.74
C GLN A 64 -4.13 0.81 -9.06
N GLN A 65 -3.21 0.05 -9.64
CA GLN A 65 -3.39 -1.38 -9.89
C GLN A 65 -3.43 -2.24 -8.62
N LEU A 66 -2.95 -1.70 -7.48
CA LEU A 66 -2.79 -2.45 -6.25
C LEU A 66 -4.15 -2.83 -5.65
N SER A 67 -4.21 -4.04 -5.13
CA SER A 67 -5.28 -4.56 -4.29
C SER A 67 -4.96 -4.34 -2.81
N SER A 68 -3.68 -4.34 -2.43
CA SER A 68 -3.24 -3.93 -1.09
C SER A 68 -1.84 -3.31 -1.07
N ALA A 69 -1.60 -2.46 -0.07
CA ALA A 69 -0.29 -1.88 0.20
C ALA A 69 0.00 -1.90 1.71
N GLN A 70 1.19 -2.34 2.09
CA GLN A 70 1.71 -2.27 3.46
C GLN A 70 2.93 -1.36 3.49
N PHE A 71 2.88 -0.39 4.40
CA PHE A 71 3.93 0.58 4.64
C PHE A 71 4.57 0.32 5.99
N ARG A 72 5.90 0.29 6.05
CA ARG A 72 6.68 0.12 7.28
C ARG A 72 7.50 1.38 7.59
N PHE A 73 7.60 1.70 8.87
CA PHE A 73 8.33 2.85 9.40
C PHE A 73 9.37 2.43 10.42
N GLY A 74 10.46 3.21 10.46
CA GLY A 74 11.52 3.04 11.47
C GLY A 74 11.22 3.68 12.82
N HIS A 75 10.11 4.40 12.94
CA HIS A 75 9.70 5.08 14.16
C HIS A 75 8.18 5.09 14.30
N ALA A 76 7.70 5.22 15.53
CA ALA A 76 6.29 5.29 15.82
C ALA A 76 5.66 6.49 15.10
N SER A 77 4.55 6.27 14.39
CA SER A 77 3.90 7.30 13.56
C SER A 77 2.43 7.50 13.94
N CYS A 78 1.94 8.73 13.76
CA CYS A 78 0.52 9.04 13.89
C CYS A 78 -0.16 9.00 12.52
N TRP A 79 -1.12 8.09 12.35
CA TRP A 79 -1.75 7.83 11.05
C TRP A 79 -2.97 8.70 10.75
N ARG A 80 -3.42 9.53 11.70
CA ARG A 80 -4.69 10.27 11.60
C ARG A 80 -4.83 11.07 10.31
N LYS A 81 -3.78 11.80 9.91
CA LYS A 81 -3.81 12.59 8.66
C LYS A 81 -3.90 11.73 7.40
N ILE A 82 -3.38 10.51 7.45
CA ILE A 82 -3.41 9.58 6.32
C ILE A 82 -4.76 8.87 6.26
N THR A 83 -5.27 8.40 7.40
CA THR A 83 -6.60 7.76 7.47
C THR A 83 -7.69 8.73 7.02
N GLU A 84 -7.66 9.98 7.48
CA GLU A 84 -8.57 11.03 7.00
C GLU A 84 -8.46 11.28 5.50
N TRP A 85 -7.24 11.24 4.95
CA TRP A 85 -7.03 11.40 3.52
C TRP A 85 -7.59 10.21 2.73
N ILE A 86 -7.37 8.98 3.21
CA ILE A 86 -7.89 7.75 2.59
C ILE A 86 -9.42 7.76 2.60
N ASP A 87 -10.04 8.06 3.74
CA ASP A 87 -11.50 8.12 3.88
C ASP A 87 -12.14 9.12 2.90
N ARG A 88 -11.44 10.21 2.56
CA ARG A 88 -11.90 11.22 1.59
C ARG A 88 -11.64 10.87 0.13
N ASN A 89 -10.62 10.08 -0.17
CA ASN A 89 -10.10 9.92 -1.54
C ASN A 89 -10.23 8.50 -2.10
N MET A 90 -10.49 7.49 -1.26
CA MET A 90 -10.44 6.08 -1.65
C MET A 90 -11.68 5.33 -1.19
N SER A 91 -12.75 5.44 -1.98
CA SER A 91 -13.97 4.66 -1.79
C SER A 91 -13.66 3.16 -1.74
N HIS A 92 -14.34 2.44 -0.84
CA HIS A 92 -14.20 0.98 -0.64
C HIS A 92 -12.84 0.51 -0.10
N SER A 93 -11.96 1.43 0.30
CA SER A 93 -10.74 1.05 1.00
C SER A 93 -11.02 0.76 2.48
N SER A 94 -10.22 -0.14 3.04
CA SER A 94 -10.10 -0.36 4.48
C SER A 94 -8.64 -0.33 4.87
N TYR A 95 -8.34 -0.06 6.13
CA TYR A 95 -6.98 0.02 6.60
C TYR A 95 -6.83 -0.51 8.02
N LYS A 96 -5.60 -0.91 8.34
CA LYS A 96 -5.15 -1.25 9.70
C LYS A 96 -3.86 -0.50 9.96
N ALA A 97 -3.73 0.05 11.16
CA ALA A 97 -2.55 0.79 11.56
C ALA A 97 -2.06 0.27 12.92
N ASP A 98 -0.75 0.18 13.07
CA ASP A 98 -0.07 0.03 14.36
C ASP A 98 1.04 1.08 14.47
N ALA A 99 1.81 1.11 15.56
CA ALA A 99 2.82 2.14 15.76
C ALA A 99 3.81 2.27 14.58
N TYR A 100 4.19 1.18 13.92
CA TYR A 100 5.26 1.12 12.93
C TYR A 100 4.80 0.71 11.53
N SER A 101 3.53 0.36 11.37
CA SER A 101 3.00 -0.15 10.12
C SER A 101 1.62 0.38 9.78
N PHE A 102 1.39 0.53 8.49
CA PHE A 102 0.12 0.97 7.94
C PHE A 102 -0.24 0.09 6.74
N ILE A 103 -1.35 -0.62 6.83
CA ILE A 103 -1.84 -1.54 5.80
C ILE A 103 -3.12 -0.97 5.22
N VAL A 104 -3.22 -0.94 3.89
CA VAL A 104 -4.39 -0.51 3.15
C VAL A 104 -4.84 -1.62 2.20
N TRP A 105 -6.11 -2.00 2.28
CA TRP A 105 -6.79 -2.83 1.29
C TRP A 105 -7.63 -1.90 0.41
N LEU A 106 -7.43 -1.95 -0.90
CA LEU A 106 -7.98 -0.97 -1.84
C LEU A 106 -9.32 -1.40 -2.46
N GLY A 107 -9.91 -2.51 -2.01
CA GLY A 107 -11.23 -2.97 -2.47
C GLY A 107 -11.29 -3.45 -3.93
N LYS A 108 -10.18 -3.38 -4.69
CA LYS A 108 -10.15 -3.68 -6.14
C LYS A 108 -10.22 -5.16 -6.51
N ASN A 109 -10.41 -6.04 -5.51
CA ASN A 109 -10.68 -7.46 -5.69
C ASN A 109 -12.17 -7.80 -5.48
N SER A 110 -13.08 -6.82 -5.48
CA SER A 110 -14.47 -7.12 -5.75
C SER A 110 -14.56 -7.61 -7.20
N ILE A 111 -14.38 -8.91 -7.40
CA ILE A 111 -15.28 -9.64 -8.30
C ILE A 111 -16.66 -9.07 -7.93
N GLU A 112 -17.35 -8.45 -8.89
CA GLU A 112 -18.75 -8.10 -8.76
C GLU A 112 -19.51 -9.41 -8.54
N PHE A 113 -19.48 -9.91 -7.30
CA PHE A 113 -20.49 -10.81 -6.82
C PHE A 113 -21.74 -9.96 -6.84
N ASN A 114 -22.61 -10.26 -7.81
CA ASN A 114 -24.02 -9.93 -7.77
C ASN A 114 -24.60 -10.47 -6.45
N GLU A 115 -24.37 -9.77 -5.34
CA GLU A 115 -25.09 -9.97 -4.10
C GLU A 115 -26.29 -9.03 -4.13
N SER A 116 -27.32 -9.49 -4.84
CA SER A 116 -28.68 -9.28 -4.41
C SER A 116 -28.76 -9.68 -2.92
N LYS A 117 -28.91 -8.67 -2.07
CA LYS A 117 -29.27 -8.76 -0.64
C LYS A 117 -28.24 -9.49 0.24
N HIS A 118 -27.38 -8.75 0.92
CA HIS A 118 -27.24 -8.94 2.37
C HIS A 118 -26.69 -7.67 3.03
N ASN A 119 -27.53 -7.05 3.87
CA ASN A 119 -27.15 -6.00 4.81
C ASN A 119 -26.06 -6.53 5.75
N SER A 120 -24.81 -6.07 5.57
CA SER A 120 -23.76 -6.27 6.57
C SER A 120 -23.33 -4.93 7.13
N LYS A 121 -23.74 -4.72 8.38
CA LYS A 121 -23.46 -3.55 9.21
C LYS A 121 -21.95 -3.35 9.36
N ARG A 122 -21.53 -2.10 9.17
CA ARG A 122 -20.16 -1.58 9.35
C ARG A 122 -19.75 -1.75 10.81
N ILE A 123 -18.84 -2.67 11.11
CA ILE A 123 -18.22 -2.79 12.44
C ILE A 123 -17.02 -1.84 12.46
N LYS A 124 -17.13 -0.73 13.21
CA LYS A 124 -15.96 0.02 13.69
C LYS A 124 -15.54 -0.63 14.99
N LEU A 125 -14.37 -1.27 15.01
CA LEU A 125 -13.70 -1.62 16.27
C LEU A 125 -12.85 -0.42 16.66
N THR A 126 -13.33 0.34 17.64
CA THR A 126 -12.52 1.28 18.42
C THR A 126 -12.08 0.53 19.66
N ASP A 127 -10.79 0.23 19.76
CA ASP A 127 -10.17 -0.14 21.03
C ASP A 127 -9.63 1.15 21.65
N ASP A 128 -10.30 1.63 22.70
CA ASP A 128 -9.73 2.54 23.71
C ASP A 128 -10.13 1.97 25.08
N PRO A 129 -9.25 1.99 26.09
CA PRO A 129 -9.69 2.07 27.48
C PRO A 129 -10.17 3.48 27.85
#